data_AF-A0A495J7Y9-F1
#
_entry.id   AF-A0A495J7Y9-F1
#
_cell.length_a   1.000
_cell.length_b   1.000
_cell.length_c   1.000
_cell.angle_alpha   90.00
_cell.angle_beta   90.00
_cell.angle_gamma   90.00
#
_symmetry.space_group_name_H-M   'P 1'
#
loop_
_entity.id
_entity.type
_entity.pdbx_description
1 polymer ?
#
loop_
_entity_poly.entity_id
_entity_poly.type
_entity_poly.pdbx_seq_one_letter_code
_entity_poly.pdbx_strand_id
1 'polypeptide(L)'
;MIDISVYKLYSGVFKLNDKIYLAIFGGLIIARGCLRVFDASNEIKADFDICISMLGLLLFTQKFLMKFTNLWFSICWFLLTIVFGLIGGETLSFYNLFLFFLYHIIRFLFITVYKKEFVPPVTYRSSYEIVSDEWAGRSTEDEDIKYKRILLIAAIVVLWLSAKYSSGY
;
A
#
# COMPACT_ATOMS: atom_id res chain seq x y z
N MET A 1 -5.36 -32.30 4.18
CA MET A 1 -4.20 -32.31 3.26
C MET A 1 -4.50 -31.24 2.22
N ILE A 2 -3.95 -30.03 2.40
CA ILE A 2 -4.20 -28.90 1.48
C ILE A 2 -3.24 -29.07 0.31
N ASP A 3 -3.79 -29.05 -0.90
CA ASP A 3 -3.08 -29.34 -2.14
C ASP A 3 -2.00 -28.28 -2.43
N ILE A 4 -0.74 -28.68 -2.30
CA ILE A 4 0.47 -27.87 -2.49
C ILE A 4 0.57 -27.35 -3.94
N SER A 5 -0.16 -27.95 -4.89
CA SER A 5 -0.16 -27.53 -6.29
C SER A 5 -0.83 -26.17 -6.52
N VAL A 6 -1.83 -25.79 -5.71
CA VAL A 6 -2.50 -24.48 -5.79
C VAL A 6 -1.58 -23.35 -5.31
N TYR A 7 -0.76 -23.61 -4.28
CA TYR A 7 0.23 -22.67 -3.76
C TYR A 7 1.30 -22.31 -4.79
N LYS A 8 1.78 -23.31 -5.55
CA LYS A 8 2.77 -23.07 -6.62
C LYS A 8 2.19 -22.26 -7.77
N LEU A 9 0.94 -22.51 -8.16
CA LEU A 9 0.31 -21.79 -9.27
C LEU A 9 0.15 -20.30 -8.97
N TYR A 10 -0.21 -19.91 -7.73
CA TYR A 10 -0.34 -18.49 -7.36
C TYR A 10 0.99 -17.81 -7.01
N SER A 11 2.01 -18.57 -6.57
CA SER A 11 3.36 -18.04 -6.34
C SER A 11 4.07 -17.56 -7.61
N GLY A 12 3.60 -18.00 -8.79
CA GLY A 12 4.13 -17.63 -10.09
C GLY A 12 3.50 -16.40 -10.74
N VAL A 13 2.29 -15.98 -10.32
CA VAL A 13 1.49 -15.04 -11.13
C VAL A 13 1.86 -13.57 -10.91
N PHE A 14 2.50 -13.17 -9.80
CA PHE A 14 2.97 -11.78 -9.63
C PHE A 14 4.24 -11.66 -8.77
N LYS A 15 5.37 -12.28 -9.17
CA LYS A 15 6.71 -11.84 -8.72
C LYS A 15 7.15 -10.62 -9.53
N LEU A 16 6.41 -9.52 -9.46
CA LEU A 16 6.91 -8.28 -10.04
C LEU A 16 8.10 -7.76 -9.21
N ASN A 17 9.18 -7.47 -9.92
CA ASN A 17 10.38 -6.85 -9.38
C ASN A 17 10.02 -5.48 -8.78
N ASP A 18 10.59 -5.17 -7.62
CA ASP A 18 10.47 -3.88 -6.92
C ASP A 18 10.66 -2.69 -7.86
N LYS A 19 11.63 -2.80 -8.78
CA LYS A 19 11.91 -1.76 -9.80
C LYS A 19 10.70 -1.47 -10.69
N ILE A 20 9.89 -2.47 -11.03
CA ILE A 20 8.74 -2.29 -11.91
C ILE A 20 7.64 -1.54 -11.18
N TYR A 21 7.38 -1.85 -9.90
CA TYR A 21 6.42 -1.09 -9.10
C TYR A 21 6.81 0.39 -8.97
N LEU A 22 8.09 0.64 -8.69
CA LEU A 22 8.63 2.01 -8.63
C LEU A 22 8.52 2.71 -9.99
N ALA A 23 8.80 2.02 -11.09
CA ALA A 23 8.67 2.57 -12.44
C ALA A 23 7.21 2.89 -12.80
N ILE A 24 6.27 2.00 -12.49
CA ILE A 24 4.83 2.23 -12.69
C ILE A 24 4.40 3.45 -11.89
N PHE A 25 4.72 3.50 -10.60
CA PHE A 25 4.34 4.63 -9.75
C PHE A 25 5.00 5.95 -10.19
N GLY A 26 6.26 5.90 -10.63
CA GLY A 26 6.93 7.03 -11.28
C GLY A 26 6.24 7.51 -12.56
N GLY A 27 5.73 6.58 -13.37
CA GLY A 27 4.89 6.91 -14.53
C GLY A 27 3.59 7.62 -14.16
N LEU A 28 2.95 7.22 -13.06
CA LEU A 28 1.73 7.87 -12.54
C LEU A 28 2.01 9.30 -12.04
N ILE A 29 3.19 9.53 -11.45
CA ILE A 29 3.67 10.88 -11.07
C ILE A 29 3.84 11.76 -12.30
N ILE A 30 4.50 11.24 -13.35
CA ILE A 30 4.67 11.97 -14.62
C ILE A 30 3.30 12.29 -15.23
N ALA A 31 2.39 11.32 -15.28
CA ALA A 31 1.04 11.52 -15.79
C ALA A 31 0.29 12.62 -15.01
N ARG A 32 0.37 12.62 -13.67
CA ARG A 32 -0.22 13.67 -12.84
C ARG A 32 0.41 15.04 -13.07
N GLY A 33 1.72 15.08 -13.30
CA GLY A 33 2.44 16.28 -13.70
C GLY A 33 1.96 16.83 -15.04
N CYS A 34 1.76 15.97 -16.05
CA CYS A 34 1.19 16.35 -17.33
C CYS A 34 -0.21 16.95 -17.17
N LEU A 35 -1.10 16.33 -16.37
CA LEU A 35 -2.43 16.87 -16.10
C LEU A 35 -2.39 18.29 -15.49
N ARG A 36 -1.35 18.58 -14.71
CA ARG A 36 -1.13 19.93 -14.14
C ARG A 36 -0.59 20.91 -15.18
N VAL A 37 0.40 20.50 -15.99
CA VAL A 37 1.05 21.35 -17.00
C VAL A 37 0.09 21.71 -18.14
N PHE A 38 -0.73 20.77 -18.58
CA PHE A 38 -1.73 20.98 -19.65
C PHE A 38 -3.06 21.53 -19.14
N ASP A 39 -3.11 21.97 -17.89
CA ASP A 39 -4.29 22.58 -17.25
C ASP A 39 -5.59 21.76 -17.43
N ALA A 40 -5.51 20.45 -17.19
CA ALA A 40 -6.69 19.60 -17.19
C ALA A 40 -7.74 20.09 -16.17
N SER A 41 -9.01 19.79 -16.38
CA SER A 41 -10.07 20.18 -15.44
C SER A 41 -9.82 19.59 -14.05
N ASN A 42 -10.31 20.28 -13.01
CA ASN A 42 -10.18 19.81 -11.63
C ASN A 42 -10.86 18.45 -11.41
N GLU A 43 -11.95 18.17 -12.13
CA GLU A 43 -12.63 16.88 -12.10
C GLU A 43 -11.71 15.74 -12.55
N ILE A 44 -11.00 15.90 -13.67
CA ILE A 44 -10.07 14.88 -14.18
C ILE A 44 -8.90 14.66 -13.20
N LYS A 45 -8.39 15.75 -12.60
CA LYS A 45 -7.32 15.67 -11.59
C LYS A 45 -7.78 14.93 -10.34
N ALA A 46 -9.00 15.20 -9.86
CA ALA A 46 -9.58 14.53 -8.71
C ALA A 46 -9.87 13.05 -8.97
N ASP A 47 -10.45 12.70 -10.13
CA ASP A 47 -10.69 11.31 -10.53
C ASP A 47 -9.39 10.52 -10.60
N PHE A 48 -8.32 11.13 -11.11
CA PHE A 48 -6.99 10.54 -11.13
C PHE A 48 -6.50 10.26 -9.71
N ASP A 49 -6.57 11.25 -8.81
CA ASP A 49 -6.11 11.12 -7.43
C ASP A 49 -6.93 10.08 -6.63
N ILE A 50 -8.24 9.95 -6.91
CA ILE A 50 -9.09 8.87 -6.39
C ILE A 50 -8.59 7.50 -6.88
N CYS A 51 -8.35 7.34 -8.19
CA CYS A 51 -7.87 6.07 -8.75
C CYS A 51 -6.54 5.65 -8.14
N ILE A 52 -5.60 6.58 -7.99
CA ILE A 52 -4.29 6.33 -7.36
C ILE A 52 -4.44 5.99 -5.88
N SER A 53 -5.37 6.62 -5.18
CA SER A 53 -5.65 6.31 -3.77
C SER A 53 -6.26 4.92 -3.60
N MET A 54 -7.20 4.55 -4.47
CA MET A 54 -7.79 3.19 -4.48
C MET A 54 -6.75 2.12 -4.83
N LEU A 55 -5.83 2.41 -5.77
CA LEU A 55 -4.71 1.54 -6.06
C LEU A 55 -3.81 1.35 -4.82
N GLY A 56 -3.51 2.43 -4.10
CA GLY A 56 -2.79 2.39 -2.83
C GLY A 56 -3.45 1.48 -1.80
N LEU A 57 -4.76 1.64 -1.59
CA LEU A 57 -5.54 0.77 -0.70
C LEU A 57 -5.51 -0.69 -1.15
N LEU A 58 -5.66 -0.95 -2.46
CA LEU A 58 -5.60 -2.29 -3.01
C LEU A 58 -4.23 -2.94 -2.74
N LEU A 59 -3.14 -2.23 -2.99
CA LEU A 59 -1.79 -2.71 -2.69
C LEU A 59 -1.63 -3.06 -1.20
N PHE A 60 -2.28 -2.29 -0.31
CA PHE A 60 -2.33 -2.57 1.12
C PHE A 60 -3.10 -3.84 1.50
N THR A 61 -3.89 -4.44 0.60
CA THR A 61 -4.54 -5.75 0.83
C THR A 61 -3.69 -6.94 0.38
N GLN A 62 -2.65 -6.70 -0.42
CA GLN A 62 -1.88 -7.72 -1.12
C GLN A 62 -0.53 -8.02 -0.45
N LYS A 63 0.22 -8.98 -1.03
CA LYS A 63 1.64 -9.26 -0.67
C LYS A 63 2.55 -8.05 -0.83
N PHE A 64 2.08 -7.01 -1.51
CA PHE A 64 2.82 -5.78 -1.72
C PHE A 64 3.32 -5.14 -0.40
N LEU A 65 2.57 -5.25 0.70
CA LEU A 65 3.02 -4.77 2.01
C LEU A 65 4.37 -5.34 2.45
N MET A 66 4.68 -6.58 2.07
CA MET A 66 5.97 -7.22 2.40
C MET A 66 7.15 -6.47 1.79
N LYS A 67 6.96 -5.71 0.71
CA LYS A 67 8.05 -4.94 0.09
C LYS A 67 8.53 -3.80 0.98
N PHE A 68 7.72 -3.32 1.92
CA PHE A 68 8.13 -2.28 2.86
C PHE A 68 9.11 -2.79 3.95
N THR A 69 9.35 -4.10 4.06
CA THR A 69 10.45 -4.63 4.89
C THR A 69 11.82 -4.37 4.24
N ASN A 70 11.85 -4.19 2.91
CA ASN A 70 13.04 -3.79 2.17
C ASN A 70 13.27 -2.28 2.33
N LEU A 71 14.38 -1.90 2.97
CA LEU A 71 14.72 -0.51 3.26
C LEU A 71 14.83 0.36 1.99
N TRP A 72 15.47 -0.16 0.93
CA TRP A 72 15.63 0.56 -0.34
C TRP A 72 14.28 0.84 -1.00
N PHE A 73 13.42 -0.17 -1.07
CA PHE A 73 12.09 0.00 -1.62
C PHE A 73 11.27 1.00 -0.80
N SER A 74 11.32 0.89 0.53
CA SER A 74 10.61 1.78 1.46
C SER A 74 11.02 3.24 1.29
N ILE A 75 12.33 3.54 1.22
CA ILE A 75 12.84 4.89 0.98
C ILE A 75 12.41 5.41 -0.39
N CYS A 76 12.56 4.62 -1.46
CA CYS A 76 12.15 5.04 -2.80
C CYS A 76 10.64 5.32 -2.86
N TRP A 77 9.82 4.45 -2.29
CA TRP A 77 8.36 4.63 -2.24
C TRP A 77 7.98 5.88 -1.45
N PHE A 78 8.61 6.10 -0.29
CA PHE A 78 8.42 7.31 0.51
C PHE A 78 8.69 8.58 -0.29
N LEU A 79 9.84 8.66 -0.97
CA LEU A 79 10.19 9.82 -1.79
C LEU A 79 9.20 10.02 -2.94
N LEU A 80 8.81 8.96 -3.64
CA LEU A 80 7.84 9.06 -4.73
C LEU A 80 6.46 9.53 -4.24
N THR A 81 5.99 9.05 -3.09
CA THR A 81 4.69 9.48 -2.53
C THR A 81 4.71 10.94 -2.08
N ILE A 82 5.85 11.46 -1.59
CA ILE A 82 6.03 12.90 -1.35
C ILE A 82 5.92 13.69 -2.65
N VAL A 83 6.66 13.29 -3.69
CA VAL A 83 6.63 13.98 -5.00
C VAL A 83 5.22 13.98 -5.58
N PHE A 84 4.51 12.85 -5.51
CA PHE A 84 3.11 12.76 -5.94
C PHE A 84 2.21 13.74 -5.19
N GLY A 85 2.29 13.78 -3.85
CA GLY A 85 1.51 14.68 -3.01
C GLY A 85 1.76 16.15 -3.33
N LEU A 86 3.02 16.55 -3.53
CA LEU A 86 3.39 17.93 -3.88
C LEU A 86 2.90 18.36 -5.27
N ILE A 87 2.92 17.47 -6.25
CA ILE A 87 2.40 17.75 -7.60
C ILE A 87 0.88 17.86 -7.57
N GLY A 88 0.21 16.99 -6.81
CA GLY A 88 -1.24 17.00 -6.68
C GLY A 88 -1.76 18.22 -5.92
N GLY A 89 -1.12 18.55 -4.80
CA GLY A 89 -1.44 19.72 -3.96
C GLY A 89 -2.69 19.57 -3.09
N GLU A 90 -3.45 18.49 -3.27
CA GLU A 90 -4.67 18.19 -2.52
C GLU A 90 -4.42 17.15 -1.44
N THR A 91 -5.24 17.15 -0.39
CA THR A 91 -5.12 16.20 0.74
C THR A 91 -5.15 14.74 0.26
N LEU A 92 -6.01 14.42 -0.71
CA LEU A 92 -6.11 13.08 -1.28
C LEU A 92 -4.82 12.64 -1.99
N SER A 93 -4.08 13.57 -2.60
CA SER A 93 -2.80 13.26 -3.23
C SER A 93 -1.73 12.79 -2.21
N PHE A 94 -1.90 13.12 -0.92
CA PHE A 94 -1.03 12.61 0.16
C PHE A 94 -1.48 11.27 0.76
N TYR A 95 -2.58 10.68 0.29
CA TYR A 95 -3.12 9.44 0.86
C TYR A 95 -2.10 8.28 0.90
N ASN A 96 -1.36 8.06 -0.19
CA ASN A 96 -0.34 7.01 -0.24
C ASN A 96 0.83 7.25 0.74
N LEU A 97 1.13 8.51 1.07
CA LEU A 97 2.10 8.87 2.10
C LEU A 97 1.55 8.55 3.50
N PHE A 98 0.28 8.83 3.76
CA PHE A 98 -0.36 8.45 5.02
C PHE A 98 -0.40 6.93 5.20
N LEU A 99 -0.71 6.18 4.13
CA LEU A 99 -0.65 4.72 4.15
C LEU A 99 0.76 4.21 4.48
N PHE A 100 1.78 4.81 3.88
CA PHE A 100 3.18 4.48 4.19
C PHE A 100 3.49 4.63 5.68
N PHE A 101 3.14 5.78 6.29
CA PHE A 101 3.36 5.99 7.72
C PHE A 101 2.53 5.05 8.58
N LEU A 102 1.27 4.85 8.24
CA LEU A 102 0.36 3.97 8.96
C LEU A 102 0.90 2.54 9.02
N TYR A 103 1.41 2.00 7.90
CA TYR A 103 2.05 0.69 7.89
C TYR A 103 3.26 0.63 8.84
N HIS A 104 4.16 1.61 8.79
CA HIS A 104 5.36 1.62 9.62
C HIS A 104 5.05 1.79 11.12
N ILE A 105 4.03 2.58 11.46
CA ILE A 105 3.53 2.70 12.84
C ILE A 105 2.99 1.36 13.34
N ILE A 106 2.12 0.71 12.55
CA ILE A 106 1.55 -0.60 12.90
C ILE A 106 2.65 -1.66 13.06
N ARG A 107 3.61 -1.69 12.14
CA ARG A 107 4.78 -2.59 12.20
C ARG A 107 5.61 -2.34 13.46
N PHE A 108 5.90 -1.07 13.76
CA PHE A 108 6.67 -0.69 14.95
C PHE A 108 5.96 -1.09 16.26
N LEU A 109 4.65 -0.82 16.35
CA LEU A 109 3.83 -1.24 17.49
C LEU A 109 3.83 -2.76 17.65
N PHE A 110 3.66 -3.50 16.55
CA PHE A 110 3.68 -4.96 16.55
C PHE A 110 5.01 -5.52 17.07
N ILE A 111 6.14 -5.05 16.55
CA ILE A 111 7.48 -5.45 17.00
C ILE A 111 7.68 -5.12 18.49
N THR A 112 7.21 -3.96 18.93
CA THR A 112 7.34 -3.54 20.33
C THR A 112 6.59 -4.46 21.28
N VAL A 113 5.38 -4.88 20.90
CA VAL A 113 4.48 -5.72 21.72
C VAL A 113 4.88 -7.19 21.68
N TYR A 114 5.14 -7.76 20.50
CA TYR A 114 5.32 -9.20 20.32
C TYR A 114 6.77 -9.64 20.14
N LYS A 115 7.72 -8.69 20.08
CA LYS A 115 9.17 -8.95 19.90
C LYS A 115 9.50 -9.82 18.68
N LYS A 116 8.63 -9.79 17.66
CA LYS A 116 8.79 -10.50 16.39
C LYS A 116 8.42 -9.57 15.23
N GLU A 117 9.02 -9.81 14.06
CA GLU A 117 8.75 -9.03 12.83
C GLU A 117 7.30 -9.17 12.39
N PHE A 118 6.65 -8.14 11.84
CA PHE A 118 5.25 -8.22 11.39
C PHE A 118 5.16 -8.87 10.00
N VAL A 119 4.37 -9.95 9.87
CA VAL A 119 4.21 -10.70 8.61
C VAL A 119 2.75 -10.58 8.14
N PRO A 120 2.39 -9.48 7.44
CA PRO A 120 1.02 -9.21 7.05
C PRO A 120 0.46 -10.33 6.14
N PRO A 121 -0.72 -10.88 6.49
CA PRO A 121 -1.40 -11.82 5.62
C PRO A 121 -1.92 -11.15 4.35
N VAL A 122 -2.23 -11.99 3.37
CA VAL A 122 -2.88 -11.57 2.13
C VAL A 122 -4.38 -11.71 2.28
N THR A 123 -5.11 -10.69 1.83
CA THR A 123 -6.56 -10.79 1.72
C THR A 123 -6.91 -11.60 0.49
N TYR A 124 -7.59 -12.74 0.66
CA TYR A 124 -8.11 -13.55 -0.43
C TYR A 124 -9.61 -13.78 -0.23
N ARG A 125 -10.42 -13.30 -1.17
CA ARG A 125 -11.88 -13.26 -1.06
C ARG A 125 -12.32 -12.58 0.24
N SER A 126 -12.84 -13.35 1.20
CA SER A 126 -13.31 -12.89 2.51
C SER A 126 -12.46 -13.40 3.68
N SER A 127 -11.31 -14.03 3.41
CA SER A 127 -10.42 -14.60 4.42
C SER A 127 -8.99 -14.08 4.29
N TYR A 128 -8.17 -14.37 5.31
CA TYR A 128 -6.73 -14.13 5.28
C TYR A 128 -6.00 -15.41 4.90
N GLU A 129 -5.09 -15.31 3.93
CA GLU A 129 -4.16 -16.37 3.57
C GLU A 129 -2.87 -16.20 4.38
N ILE A 130 -2.42 -17.29 5.00
CA ILE A 130 -1.15 -17.34 5.74
C ILE A 130 -0.01 -17.21 4.75
N VAL A 131 0.92 -16.29 5.01
CA VAL A 131 2.11 -16.10 4.20
C VAL A 131 3.34 -16.47 5.01
N SER A 132 4.21 -17.27 4.42
CA SER A 132 5.57 -17.48 4.93
C SER A 132 6.48 -16.37 4.44
N ASP A 133 7.23 -15.74 5.35
CA ASP A 133 8.29 -14.80 5.02
C ASP A 133 9.65 -15.39 5.36
N GLU A 134 10.48 -15.59 4.34
CA GLU A 134 11.84 -16.11 4.46
C GLU A 134 12.73 -15.14 5.26
N TRP A 135 12.50 -13.83 5.16
CA TRP A 135 13.28 -12.82 5.88
C TRP A 135 12.96 -12.82 7.37
N ALA A 136 11.68 -12.91 7.73
CA ALA A 136 11.26 -13.01 9.12
C ALA A 136 11.48 -14.42 9.72
N GLY A 137 11.78 -15.42 8.89
CA GLY A 137 11.96 -16.81 9.32
C GLY A 137 10.70 -17.45 9.93
N ARG A 138 9.51 -16.89 9.62
CA ARG A 138 8.23 -17.33 10.19
C ARG A 138 7.06 -17.10 9.23
N SER A 139 5.91 -17.66 9.58
CA SER A 139 4.65 -17.46 8.86
C SER A 139 3.71 -16.52 9.62
N THR A 140 2.72 -15.97 8.93
CA THR A 140 1.61 -15.22 9.53
C THR A 140 0.95 -16.00 10.68
N GLU A 141 0.74 -15.32 11.80
CA GLU A 141 0.01 -15.81 12.98
C GLU A 141 -1.26 -14.97 13.24
N ASP A 142 -2.07 -15.35 14.24
CA ASP A 142 -3.34 -14.69 14.54
C ASP A 142 -3.17 -13.21 14.92
N GLU A 143 -2.06 -12.85 15.57
CA GLU A 143 -1.80 -11.45 15.89
C GLU A 143 -1.48 -10.62 14.65
N ASP A 144 -0.82 -11.20 13.63
CA ASP A 144 -0.57 -10.53 12.36
C ASP A 144 -1.89 -10.22 11.65
N ILE A 145 -2.83 -11.18 11.66
CA ILE A 145 -4.18 -11.00 11.12
C ILE A 145 -4.90 -9.87 11.86
N LYS A 146 -4.81 -9.82 13.20
CA LYS A 146 -5.42 -8.76 14.01
C LYS A 146 -4.86 -7.38 13.63
N TYR A 147 -3.54 -7.23 13.56
CA TYR A 147 -2.90 -5.94 13.23
C TYR A 147 -3.13 -5.53 11.78
N LYS A 148 -3.21 -6.50 10.86
CA LYS A 148 -3.62 -6.25 9.46
C LYS A 148 -5.05 -5.74 9.36
N ARG A 149 -5.99 -6.25 10.16
CA ARG A 149 -7.38 -5.71 10.21
C ARG A 149 -7.39 -4.27 10.71
N ILE A 150 -6.65 -3.98 11.79
CA ILE A 150 -6.52 -2.62 12.32
C ILE A 150 -5.94 -1.68 11.25
N LEU A 151 -4.87 -2.11 10.59
CA LEU A 151 -4.24 -1.39 9.48
C LEU A 151 -5.25 -1.07 8.35
N LEU A 152 -6.05 -2.06 7.94
CA LEU A 152 -7.01 -1.89 6.85
C LEU A 152 -8.17 -0.96 7.24
N ILE A 153 -8.70 -1.10 8.46
CA ILE A 153 -9.75 -0.19 8.96
C ILE A 153 -9.22 1.23 9.02
N ALA A 154 -8.01 1.43 9.58
CA ALA A 154 -7.39 2.74 9.65
C ALA A 154 -7.12 3.32 8.24
N ALA A 155 -6.67 2.50 7.28
CA ALA A 155 -6.49 2.91 5.89
C ALA A 155 -7.79 3.43 5.26
N ILE A 156 -8.90 2.70 5.44
CA ILE A 156 -10.22 3.11 4.93
C ILE A 156 -10.69 4.42 5.59
N VAL A 157 -10.49 4.57 6.90
CA VAL A 157 -10.84 5.81 7.62
C VAL A 157 -10.03 6.99 7.09
N VAL A 158 -8.72 6.81 6.91
CA VAL A 158 -7.84 7.85 6.35
C VAL A 158 -8.26 8.21 4.92
N LEU A 159 -8.68 7.24 4.10
CA LEU A 159 -9.16 7.48 2.75
C LEU A 159 -10.42 8.32 2.74
N TRP A 160 -11.39 7.94 3.58
CA TRP A 160 -12.65 8.68 3.72
C TRP A 160 -12.41 10.12 4.19
N LEU A 161 -11.56 10.33 5.19
CA LEU A 161 -11.18 11.66 5.66
C LEU A 161 -10.49 12.47 4.54
N SER A 162 -9.51 11.87 3.85
CA SER A 162 -8.75 12.55 2.80
C SER A 162 -9.63 12.97 1.62
N ALA A 163 -10.57 12.11 1.23
CA ALA A 163 -11.54 12.40 0.19
C ALA A 163 -12.50 13.52 0.61
N LYS A 164 -13.00 13.49 1.86
CA LYS A 164 -13.88 14.54 2.40
C LYS A 164 -13.20 15.92 2.39
N TYR A 165 -11.96 16.01 2.87
CA TYR A 165 -11.22 17.27 2.90
C TYR A 165 -10.81 17.79 1.52
N SER A 166 -10.79 16.94 0.50
CA SER A 166 -10.45 17.35 -0.87
C SER A 166 -11.68 17.84 -1.65
N SER A 167 -12.89 17.42 -1.26
CA SER A 167 -14.15 17.84 -1.92
C SER A 167 -14.74 19.16 -1.39
N GLY A 168 -14.09 19.82 -0.44
CA GLY A 168 -14.51 21.14 0.06
C GLY A 168 -15.75 21.16 0.97
N TYR A 169 -16.11 20.02 1.57
CA TYR A 169 -17.20 19.87 2.55
C TYR A 169 -16.73 19.63 3.98
#